data_AF-A0A6G1CDY5-F1
#
_entry.id   AF-A0A6G1CDY5-F1
#
_cell.length_a   1.000
_cell.length_b   1.000
_cell.length_c   1.000
_cell.angle_alpha   90.00
_cell.angle_beta   90.00
_cell.angle_gamma   90.00
#
_symmetry.space_group_name_H-M   'P 1'
#
loop_
_entity.id
_entity.type
_entity.pdbx_description
1 polymer ?
#
loop_
_entity_poly.entity_id
_entity_poly.type
_entity_poly.pdbx_seq_one_letter_code
_entity_poly.pdbx_strand_id
1 'polypeptide(L)'
;MGPPPATSTVGATAGVRVKVSDRYVEIKNGIFELTLSNPDGIVTGVRYNGVDNLMEILNKEDNRGYWDLVWSPLGERTGIFDVIKGTVFRIIYQDEDQAEVSFVRTWDPSLEGKAVPLNIDKRFIVLRGCSGFYTYGIYEHQEGWPGFSLGETRVAFKLRKDKFHYMALADDRQRIMPMPEDRVPPRGQQLAYPEAVLLVDPINPDLRGEVDDKYQYSCEDQYNNVHGWISFDPPIGFWQITPSDEFRTGGPLKQNLTSHVGPTMLAMFLSGHYAGDDLSPKFTNGEYWKKVHGPVFMYLNSSWDGSDPTLLWEDAKVQVINWMHITCLIDILLLFTKVQVITFRLNKFLLIVQSVMNTREVTCYLILSFSFGNQMMIEKESWPYCFALSEDFQKTEQRGCISGRLLVRDRYLEDADLYATAAYVGLALPGDAGSWQRECKVMHAIYTIVLLGQVGIHIRYIINCTFQHCRHTNSGVEQKMMEAFV
;
A
#
# COMPACT_ATOMS: atom_id res chain seq x y z
N MET A 1 32.47 22.95 34.56
CA MET A 1 31.10 22.45 34.28
C MET A 1 30.33 23.60 33.65
N GLY A 2 30.17 23.57 32.33
CA GLY A 2 29.31 24.53 31.63
C GLY A 2 27.83 24.17 31.83
N PRO A 3 26.90 25.11 31.60
CA PRO A 3 25.48 24.81 31.72
C PRO A 3 25.10 23.75 30.67
N PRO A 4 24.13 22.87 30.98
CA PRO A 4 23.65 21.88 30.02
C PRO A 4 23.03 22.60 28.81
N PRO A 5 23.12 22.03 27.59
CA PRO A 5 22.44 22.58 26.44
C PRO A 5 20.94 22.63 26.72
N ALA A 6 20.32 23.77 26.44
CA ALA A 6 18.88 23.93 26.51
C ALA A 6 18.21 22.82 25.69
N THR A 7 17.39 22.02 26.37
CA THR A 7 16.43 21.12 25.75
C THR A 7 15.64 21.91 24.71
N SER A 8 15.85 21.59 23.42
CA SER A 8 15.05 22.13 22.34
C SER A 8 13.60 21.74 22.60
N THR A 9 12.77 22.74 22.86
CA THR A 9 11.32 22.65 22.73
C THR A 9 11.00 21.90 21.44
N VAL A 10 10.33 20.74 21.54
CA VAL A 10 9.72 20.04 20.41
C VAL A 10 8.86 21.08 19.68
N GLY A 11 9.40 21.60 18.58
CA GLY A 11 8.79 22.68 17.83
C GLY A 11 7.43 22.22 17.31
N ALA A 12 6.45 23.14 17.31
CA ALA A 12 5.21 22.94 16.58
C ALA A 12 5.54 22.38 15.19
N THR A 13 5.05 21.19 14.86
CA THR A 13 5.33 20.54 13.57
C THR A 13 4.96 21.50 12.46
N ALA A 14 5.94 21.86 11.61
CA ALA A 14 5.70 22.76 10.49
C ALA A 14 4.58 22.18 9.60
N GLY A 15 3.66 23.02 9.15
CA GLY A 15 2.60 22.60 8.24
C GLY A 15 3.15 22.12 6.89
N VAL A 16 2.31 21.42 6.14
CA VAL A 16 2.62 20.96 4.78
C VAL A 16 2.80 22.17 3.86
N ARG A 17 3.86 22.15 3.05
CA ARG A 17 4.19 23.20 2.08
C ARG A 17 4.52 22.61 0.73
N VAL A 18 3.84 23.09 -0.31
CA VAL A 18 4.11 22.77 -1.71
C VAL A 18 4.82 23.95 -2.36
N LYS A 19 5.90 23.68 -3.08
CA LYS A 19 6.59 24.65 -3.94
C LYS A 19 6.66 24.08 -5.35
N VAL A 20 6.15 24.85 -6.30
CA VAL A 20 6.11 24.47 -7.72
C VAL A 20 7.12 25.32 -8.49
N SER A 21 7.89 24.66 -9.34
CA SER A 21 8.83 25.27 -10.29
C SER A 21 8.64 24.64 -11.67
N ASP A 22 9.30 25.18 -12.69
CA ASP A 22 9.20 24.67 -14.06
C ASP A 22 9.59 23.18 -14.16
N ARG A 23 10.56 22.73 -13.36
CA ARG A 23 11.06 21.34 -13.42
C ARG A 23 10.55 20.44 -12.30
N TYR A 24 10.17 21.00 -11.15
CA TYR A 24 9.89 20.20 -9.96
C TYR A 24 8.73 20.73 -9.12
N VAL A 25 8.06 19.80 -8.46
CA VAL A 25 7.10 20.01 -7.37
C VAL A 25 7.74 19.46 -6.09
N GLU A 26 8.03 20.34 -5.14
CA GLU A 26 8.65 20.00 -3.86
C GLU A 26 7.60 20.09 -2.74
N ILE A 27 7.39 19.00 -2.00
CA ILE A 27 6.40 18.94 -0.90
C ILE A 27 7.14 18.62 0.40
N LYS A 28 6.96 19.45 1.43
CA LYS A 28 7.63 19.31 2.73
C LYS A 28 6.61 19.34 3.86
N ASN A 29 6.80 18.53 4.89
CA ASN A 29 5.93 18.52 6.08
C ASN A 29 6.70 18.71 7.40
N GLY A 30 7.95 19.17 7.31
CA GLY A 30 8.83 19.36 8.46
C GLY A 30 9.61 18.11 8.91
N ILE A 31 9.26 16.92 8.42
CA ILE A 31 9.95 15.65 8.70
C ILE A 31 10.82 15.24 7.51
N PHE A 32 10.25 15.28 6.31
CA PHE A 32 10.92 14.93 5.06
C PHE A 32 10.52 15.89 3.95
N GLU A 33 11.16 15.72 2.80
CA GLU A 33 10.83 16.44 1.57
C GLU A 33 10.77 15.49 0.38
N LEU A 34 9.64 15.54 -0.33
CA LEU A 34 9.38 14.83 -1.57
C LEU A 34 9.63 15.76 -2.75
N THR A 35 10.39 15.31 -3.75
CA THR A 35 10.59 16.02 -5.01
C THR A 35 10.06 15.19 -6.16
N LEU A 36 9.12 15.78 -6.90
CA LEU A 36 8.49 15.19 -8.08
C LEU A 36 8.86 16.00 -9.31
N SER A 37 9.15 15.37 -10.45
CA SER A 37 9.33 16.08 -11.71
C SER A 37 8.00 16.68 -12.20
N ASN A 38 8.08 17.84 -12.85
CA ASN A 38 6.93 18.56 -13.39
C ASN A 38 7.00 18.60 -14.93
N PRO A 39 5.96 18.17 -15.68
CA PRO A 39 4.70 17.55 -15.23
C PRO A 39 4.75 16.01 -15.17
N ASP A 40 5.92 15.38 -15.35
CA ASP A 40 5.98 13.92 -15.50
C ASP A 40 5.52 13.16 -14.24
N GLY A 41 5.66 13.74 -13.05
CA GLY A 41 5.27 13.10 -11.79
C GLY A 41 6.15 11.89 -11.45
N ILE A 42 7.45 12.00 -11.70
CA ILE A 42 8.46 11.01 -11.29
C ILE A 42 9.04 11.44 -9.94
N VAL A 43 9.21 10.50 -9.03
CA VAL A 43 9.89 10.75 -7.75
C VAL A 43 11.39 10.87 -7.99
N THR A 44 11.86 12.11 -8.12
CA THR A 44 13.28 12.40 -8.40
C THR A 44 14.10 12.47 -7.12
N GLY A 45 13.46 12.73 -5.99
CA GLY A 45 14.13 12.68 -4.69
C GLY A 45 13.23 12.60 -3.47
N VAL A 46 13.81 12.03 -2.41
CA VAL A 46 13.27 12.00 -1.06
C VAL A 46 14.39 12.41 -0.12
N ARG A 47 14.28 13.57 0.52
CA ARG A 47 15.26 14.05 1.51
C ARG A 47 14.75 13.74 2.90
N TYR A 48 15.56 13.06 3.70
CA TYR A 48 15.17 12.61 5.03
C TYR A 48 16.40 12.42 5.92
N ASN A 49 16.26 12.75 7.19
CA ASN A 49 17.27 12.51 8.24
C ASN A 49 18.71 12.89 7.83
N GLY A 50 18.89 14.11 7.33
CA GLY A 50 20.20 14.64 6.93
C GLY A 50 20.77 14.10 5.60
N VAL A 51 20.14 13.10 4.98
CA VAL A 51 20.51 12.62 3.65
C VAL A 51 19.82 13.46 2.57
N ASP A 52 20.60 13.96 1.63
CA ASP A 52 20.19 14.88 0.57
C ASP A 52 19.13 14.30 -0.37
N ASN A 53 19.29 13.01 -0.72
CA ASN A 53 18.35 12.22 -1.50
C ASN A 53 18.53 10.72 -1.21
N LEU A 54 17.45 10.02 -0.87
CA LEU A 54 17.44 8.57 -0.67
C LEU A 54 17.35 7.77 -1.98
N MET A 55 16.91 8.41 -3.08
CA MET A 55 16.80 7.78 -4.40
C MET A 55 18.17 7.63 -5.07
N GLU A 56 18.34 6.63 -5.94
CA GLU A 56 19.59 6.41 -6.69
C GLU A 56 19.92 7.57 -7.63
N ILE A 57 20.77 8.48 -7.17
CA ILE A 57 21.09 9.73 -7.87
C ILE A 57 21.90 9.52 -9.14
N LEU A 58 22.59 8.39 -9.29
CA LEU A 58 23.33 8.05 -10.51
C LEU A 58 22.39 7.58 -11.64
N ASN A 59 21.15 7.22 -11.31
CA ASN A 59 20.13 6.96 -12.32
C ASN A 59 19.58 8.28 -12.88
N LYS A 60 19.15 8.21 -14.16
CA LYS A 60 18.24 9.22 -14.73
C LYS A 60 17.01 9.36 -13.84
N GLU A 61 16.45 10.56 -13.80
CA GLU A 61 15.31 10.86 -12.92
C GLU A 61 14.14 9.90 -13.12
N ASP A 62 13.79 9.57 -14.37
CA ASP A 62 12.75 8.60 -14.75
C ASP A 62 13.07 7.13 -14.44
N ASN A 63 14.21 6.87 -13.81
CA ASN A 63 14.66 5.56 -13.35
C ASN A 63 15.02 5.60 -11.84
N ARG A 64 14.32 6.42 -11.06
CA ARG A 64 14.43 6.52 -9.60
C ARG A 64 13.19 5.92 -8.93
N GLY A 65 12.21 6.77 -8.58
CA GLY A 65 10.89 6.32 -8.16
C GLY A 65 9.85 6.63 -9.23
N TYR A 66 9.19 5.63 -9.78
CA TYR A 66 8.28 5.79 -10.91
C TYR A 66 7.14 4.78 -10.89
N TRP A 67 6.04 5.15 -11.54
CA TRP A 67 4.97 4.23 -11.91
C TRP A 67 5.26 3.68 -13.30
N ASP A 68 5.09 2.38 -13.47
CA ASP A 68 5.21 1.71 -14.77
C ASP A 68 4.05 0.75 -15.01
N LEU A 69 3.86 0.43 -16.29
CA LEU A 69 3.01 -0.64 -16.73
C LEU A 69 3.67 -1.41 -17.88
N VAL A 70 3.21 -2.64 -18.06
CA VAL A 70 3.54 -3.48 -19.22
C VAL A 70 2.23 -3.81 -19.91
N TRP A 71 2.09 -3.41 -21.18
CA TRP A 71 0.86 -3.59 -21.94
C TRP A 71 1.14 -4.10 -23.35
N SER A 72 0.13 -4.68 -24.02
CA SER A 72 0.25 -5.06 -25.42
C SER A 72 -1.09 -4.88 -26.16
N PRO A 73 -1.07 -4.71 -27.49
CA PRO A 73 -2.27 -4.91 -28.29
C PRO A 73 -2.86 -6.32 -28.07
N LEU A 74 -4.18 -6.46 -28.19
CA LEU A 74 -4.82 -7.77 -28.03
C LEU A 74 -4.25 -8.81 -29.01
N GLY A 75 -3.90 -9.98 -28.48
CA GLY A 75 -3.32 -11.08 -29.26
C GLY A 75 -1.80 -11.03 -29.41
N GLU A 76 -1.15 -9.93 -29.02
CA GLU A 76 0.32 -9.85 -28.98
C GLU A 76 0.89 -10.36 -27.66
N ARG A 77 1.96 -11.16 -27.76
CA ARG A 77 2.62 -11.79 -26.61
C ARG A 77 3.74 -10.94 -25.98
N THR A 78 4.26 -9.97 -26.72
CA THR A 78 5.37 -9.14 -26.25
C THR A 78 4.83 -7.90 -25.56
N GLY A 79 5.09 -7.77 -24.27
CA GLY A 79 4.71 -6.59 -23.50
C GLY A 79 5.60 -5.38 -23.82
N ILE A 80 4.96 -4.21 -23.94
CA ILE A 80 5.58 -2.89 -24.08
C ILE A 80 5.70 -2.30 -22.68
N PHE A 81 6.94 -2.10 -22.21
CA PHE A 81 7.22 -1.41 -20.95
C PHE A 81 7.07 0.10 -21.13
N ASP A 82 6.30 0.73 -20.26
CA ASP A 82 5.99 2.16 -20.31
C ASP A 82 6.11 2.77 -18.91
N VAL A 83 7.07 3.70 -18.76
CA VAL A 83 7.15 4.56 -17.57
C VAL A 83 6.13 5.67 -17.71
N ILE A 84 5.18 5.70 -16.80
CA ILE A 84 4.04 6.62 -16.87
C ILE A 84 4.53 8.04 -16.56
N LYS A 85 4.55 8.91 -17.56
CA LYS A 85 4.88 10.33 -17.45
C LYS A 85 3.64 11.18 -17.66
N GLY A 86 3.27 11.97 -16.65
CA GLY A 86 2.20 12.95 -16.76
C GLY A 86 2.54 14.04 -17.78
N THR A 87 1.51 14.60 -18.40
CA THR A 87 1.60 15.78 -19.27
C THR A 87 0.97 17.01 -18.64
N VAL A 88 0.17 16.82 -17.57
CA VAL A 88 -0.50 17.90 -16.83
C VAL A 88 -0.32 17.69 -15.33
N PHE A 89 0.21 18.71 -14.65
CA PHE A 89 0.30 18.78 -13.20
C PHE A 89 -0.86 19.58 -12.60
N ARG A 90 -1.39 19.16 -11.45
CA ARG A 90 -2.42 19.87 -10.69
C ARG A 90 -2.14 19.76 -9.18
N ILE A 91 -2.39 20.85 -8.46
CA ILE A 91 -2.61 20.78 -7.00
C ILE A 91 -4.09 20.49 -6.80
N ILE A 92 -4.42 19.33 -6.25
CA ILE A 92 -5.80 18.94 -5.94
C ILE A 92 -6.25 19.61 -4.65
N TYR A 93 -5.38 19.61 -3.65
CA TYR A 93 -5.62 20.23 -2.36
C TYR A 93 -4.32 20.60 -1.66
N GLN A 94 -4.35 21.68 -0.89
CA GLN A 94 -3.24 22.11 -0.06
C GLN A 94 -3.73 22.96 1.12
N ASP A 95 -3.38 22.54 2.33
CA ASP A 95 -3.43 23.35 3.55
C ASP A 95 -2.24 23.01 4.47
N GLU A 96 -2.30 23.39 5.76
CA GLU A 96 -1.23 23.08 6.71
C GLU A 96 -1.14 21.59 7.10
N ASP A 97 -2.21 20.82 6.90
CA ASP A 97 -2.31 19.44 7.36
C ASP A 97 -2.13 18.42 6.22
N GLN A 98 -2.41 18.80 4.97
CA GLN A 98 -2.34 17.94 3.79
C GLN A 98 -1.93 18.69 2.52
N ALA A 99 -1.20 17.99 1.65
CA ALA A 99 -1.13 18.31 0.22
C ALA A 99 -1.47 17.07 -0.61
N GLU A 100 -2.33 17.22 -1.60
CA GLU A 100 -2.59 16.23 -2.65
C GLU A 100 -2.29 16.85 -4.02
N VAL A 101 -1.45 16.18 -4.79
CA VAL A 101 -1.08 16.60 -6.16
C VAL A 101 -1.35 15.49 -7.16
N SER A 102 -1.62 15.88 -8.41
CA SER A 102 -2.01 15.00 -9.50
C SER A 102 -1.13 15.24 -10.73
N PHE A 103 -0.81 14.15 -11.43
CA PHE A 103 -0.05 14.12 -12.67
C PHE A 103 -0.79 13.25 -13.69
N VAL A 104 -1.43 13.92 -14.65
CA VAL A 104 -2.34 13.29 -15.61
C VAL A 104 -1.64 13.05 -16.93
N ARG A 105 -1.81 11.85 -17.50
CA ARG A 105 -1.52 11.53 -18.90
C ARG A 105 -2.83 11.10 -19.56
N THR A 106 -3.27 11.85 -20.56
CA THR A 106 -4.43 11.48 -21.38
C THR A 106 -4.01 10.69 -22.61
N TRP A 107 -4.89 9.86 -23.12
CA TRP A 107 -4.70 9.18 -24.40
C TRP A 107 -5.62 9.76 -25.48
N ASP A 108 -5.14 9.79 -26.71
CA ASP A 108 -5.92 10.11 -27.91
C ASP A 108 -5.44 9.26 -29.10
N PRO A 109 -6.21 9.14 -30.20
CA PRO A 109 -5.87 8.29 -31.33
C PRO A 109 -4.49 8.53 -31.97
N SER A 110 -3.87 9.70 -31.81
CA SER A 110 -2.51 9.96 -32.33
C SER A 110 -1.40 9.20 -31.59
N LEU A 111 -1.74 8.66 -30.40
CA LEU A 111 -0.87 7.88 -29.53
C LEU A 111 -1.05 6.36 -29.70
N GLU A 112 -1.92 5.93 -30.62
CA GLU A 112 -2.12 4.50 -30.92
C GLU A 112 -0.78 3.82 -31.28
N GLY A 113 -0.54 2.66 -30.67
CA GLY A 113 0.71 1.90 -30.79
C GLY A 113 1.93 2.52 -30.08
N LYS A 114 1.83 3.73 -29.52
CA LYS A 114 2.92 4.44 -28.82
C LYS A 114 2.73 4.48 -27.32
N ALA A 115 1.48 4.55 -26.87
CA ALA A 115 1.11 4.56 -25.45
C ALA A 115 -0.16 3.72 -25.25
N VAL A 116 -0.29 3.17 -24.05
CA VAL A 116 -1.47 2.40 -23.67
C VAL A 116 -2.74 3.26 -23.79
N PRO A 117 -3.87 2.73 -24.30
CA PRO A 117 -5.14 3.44 -24.40
C PRO A 117 -5.79 3.75 -23.03
N LEU A 118 -5.10 4.50 -22.16
CA LEU A 118 -5.59 4.86 -20.84
C LEU A 118 -5.41 6.35 -20.55
N ASN A 119 -6.44 6.96 -19.99
CA ASN A 119 -6.26 8.12 -19.14
C ASN A 119 -5.71 7.64 -17.80
N ILE A 120 -4.61 8.26 -17.37
CA ILE A 120 -3.93 7.90 -16.13
C ILE A 120 -3.75 9.15 -15.28
N ASP A 121 -4.28 9.15 -14.06
CA ASP A 121 -4.06 10.18 -13.05
C ASP A 121 -3.27 9.58 -11.89
N LYS A 122 -1.97 9.91 -11.79
CA LYS A 122 -1.13 9.53 -10.66
C LYS A 122 -1.21 10.60 -9.59
N ARG A 123 -1.41 10.20 -8.34
CA ARG A 123 -1.55 11.11 -7.22
C ARG A 123 -0.55 10.82 -6.12
N PHE A 124 -0.15 11.89 -5.45
CA PHE A 124 0.73 11.85 -4.29
C PHE A 124 0.11 12.67 -3.16
N ILE A 125 0.09 12.10 -1.95
CA ILE A 125 -0.43 12.75 -0.76
C ILE A 125 0.66 12.82 0.30
N VAL A 126 0.86 14.01 0.88
CA VAL A 126 1.74 14.23 2.03
C VAL A 126 0.90 14.82 3.16
N LEU A 127 1.01 14.22 4.34
CA LEU A 127 0.28 14.65 5.54
C LEU A 127 1.23 15.23 6.58
N ARG A 128 0.73 16.19 7.37
CA ARG A 128 1.45 16.76 8.50
C ARG A 128 1.68 15.71 9.59
N GLY A 129 2.92 15.65 10.09
CA GLY A 129 3.28 14.74 11.17
C GLY A 129 3.47 13.28 10.76
N CYS A 130 3.26 12.93 9.49
CA CYS A 130 3.54 11.59 8.96
C CYS A 130 4.96 11.52 8.38
N SER A 131 5.73 10.48 8.71
CA SER A 131 7.08 10.29 8.16
C SER A 131 7.02 9.49 6.86
N GLY A 132 6.44 10.09 5.82
CA GLY A 132 6.24 9.40 4.56
C GLY A 132 5.19 10.04 3.67
N PHE A 133 4.95 9.43 2.51
CA PHE A 133 3.96 9.89 1.54
C PHE A 133 3.17 8.73 0.96
N TYR A 134 1.95 9.02 0.53
CA TYR A 134 1.08 8.06 -0.15
C TYR A 134 1.13 8.28 -1.66
N THR A 135 0.96 7.21 -2.43
CA THR A 135 0.71 7.32 -3.86
C THR A 135 -0.35 6.33 -4.32
N TYR A 136 -1.13 6.75 -5.31
CA TYR A 136 -2.15 5.93 -5.97
C TYR A 136 -2.34 6.38 -7.42
N GLY A 137 -2.94 5.52 -8.23
CA GLY A 137 -3.20 5.78 -9.65
C GLY A 137 -4.65 5.51 -9.99
N ILE A 138 -5.25 6.35 -10.81
CA ILE A 138 -6.60 6.17 -11.36
C ILE A 138 -6.45 5.92 -12.85
N TYR A 139 -6.80 4.73 -13.31
CA TYR A 139 -6.72 4.34 -14.71
C TYR A 139 -8.11 4.28 -15.29
N GLU A 140 -8.30 4.85 -16.47
CA GLU A 140 -9.58 4.88 -17.18
C GLU A 140 -9.38 4.57 -18.67
N HIS A 141 -10.05 3.53 -19.14
CA HIS A 141 -10.22 3.19 -20.55
C HIS A 141 -11.61 3.66 -20.98
N GLN A 142 -11.68 4.48 -22.02
CA GLN A 142 -12.93 5.09 -22.50
C GLN A 142 -13.63 4.20 -23.54
N GLU A 143 -14.95 4.39 -23.67
CA GLU A 143 -15.72 3.77 -24.74
C GLU A 143 -15.24 4.30 -26.12
N GLY A 144 -15.18 3.41 -27.11
CA GLY A 144 -14.63 3.68 -28.44
C GLY A 144 -13.10 3.62 -28.55
N TRP A 145 -12.36 3.32 -27.48
CA TRP A 145 -10.90 3.19 -27.54
C TRP A 145 -10.42 1.77 -27.88
N PRO A 146 -9.22 1.62 -28.50
CA PRO A 146 -8.68 0.33 -28.87
C PRO A 146 -8.46 -0.59 -27.67
N GLY A 147 -8.81 -1.87 -27.83
CA GLY A 147 -8.57 -2.88 -26.82
C GLY A 147 -7.08 -3.18 -26.61
N PHE A 148 -6.72 -3.58 -25.39
CA PHE A 148 -5.35 -3.91 -25.01
C PHE A 148 -5.31 -4.94 -23.86
N SER A 149 -4.15 -5.58 -23.67
CA SER A 149 -3.84 -6.40 -22.50
C SER A 149 -2.94 -5.63 -21.54
N LEU A 150 -3.24 -5.67 -20.24
CA LEU A 150 -2.41 -5.11 -19.18
C LEU A 150 -1.70 -6.24 -18.44
N GLY A 151 -0.43 -6.48 -18.75
CA GLY A 151 0.34 -7.57 -18.15
C GLY A 151 0.90 -7.22 -16.77
N GLU A 152 1.25 -5.95 -16.54
CA GLU A 152 1.75 -5.46 -15.25
C GLU A 152 1.35 -4.01 -15.00
N THR A 153 1.16 -3.63 -13.73
CA THR A 153 1.18 -2.23 -13.28
C THR A 153 1.69 -2.15 -11.84
N ARG A 154 2.60 -1.21 -11.58
CA ARG A 154 3.28 -1.11 -10.28
C ARG A 154 3.88 0.28 -10.04
N VAL A 155 4.34 0.48 -8.80
CA VAL A 155 5.32 1.53 -8.46
C VAL A 155 6.66 0.88 -8.13
N ALA A 156 7.75 1.44 -8.63
CA ALA A 156 9.09 1.03 -8.29
C ALA A 156 9.87 2.18 -7.66
N PHE A 157 10.65 1.89 -6.62
CA PHE A 157 11.62 2.80 -6.01
C PHE A 157 13.01 2.19 -6.04
N LYS A 158 13.96 2.90 -6.63
CA LYS A 158 15.37 2.53 -6.65
C LYS A 158 16.14 3.44 -5.69
N LEU A 159 16.57 2.87 -4.58
CA LEU A 159 17.29 3.59 -3.52
C LEU A 159 18.79 3.61 -3.81
N ARG A 160 19.49 4.50 -3.12
CA ARG A 160 20.95 4.64 -3.21
C ARG A 160 21.68 3.34 -2.89
N LYS A 161 22.40 2.84 -3.90
CA LYS A 161 23.26 1.66 -3.80
C LYS A 161 24.39 1.80 -2.79
N ASP A 162 24.86 3.01 -2.52
CA ASP A 162 25.92 3.27 -1.54
C ASP A 162 25.41 3.34 -0.08
N LYS A 163 24.09 3.27 0.13
CA LYS A 163 23.48 3.43 1.45
C LYS A 163 22.69 2.21 1.89
N PHE A 164 21.82 1.69 1.02
CA PHE A 164 20.84 0.67 1.37
C PHE A 164 21.36 -0.71 0.94
N HIS A 165 21.76 -1.52 1.92
CA HIS A 165 22.39 -2.83 1.66
C HIS A 165 21.63 -4.00 2.29
N TYR A 166 20.70 -3.72 3.21
CA TYR A 166 19.99 -4.74 3.95
C TYR A 166 18.50 -4.67 3.63
N MET A 167 17.93 -5.79 3.22
CA MET A 167 16.54 -5.91 2.84
C MET A 167 15.79 -6.70 3.90
N ALA A 168 14.56 -6.28 4.21
CA ALA A 168 13.65 -7.03 5.07
C ALA A 168 12.28 -7.18 4.40
N LEU A 169 11.79 -8.43 4.35
CA LEU A 169 10.50 -8.82 3.76
C LEU A 169 9.56 -9.46 4.79
N ALA A 170 10.14 -10.25 5.68
CA ALA A 170 9.46 -10.95 6.78
C ALA A 170 10.46 -11.15 7.92
N ASP A 171 10.00 -11.53 9.10
CA ASP A 171 10.83 -11.74 10.29
C ASP A 171 11.99 -12.70 10.04
N ASP A 172 11.70 -13.76 9.30
CA ASP A 172 12.61 -14.83 8.90
C ASP A 172 13.25 -14.62 7.51
N ARG A 173 12.92 -13.51 6.82
CA ARG A 173 13.41 -13.20 5.47
C ARG A 173 14.00 -11.80 5.41
N GLN A 174 15.20 -11.68 5.95
CA GLN A 174 16.00 -10.46 5.97
C GLN A 174 17.45 -10.80 5.72
N ARG A 175 18.17 -9.97 4.95
CA ARG A 175 19.57 -10.23 4.62
C ARG A 175 20.29 -9.01 4.08
N ILE A 176 21.62 -9.06 4.14
CA ILE A 176 22.47 -8.28 3.24
C ILE A 176 22.22 -8.80 1.82
N MET A 177 21.96 -7.87 0.90
CA MET A 177 21.69 -8.17 -0.49
C MET A 177 22.96 -8.00 -1.33
N PRO A 178 23.12 -8.79 -2.40
CA PRO A 178 24.16 -8.52 -3.39
C PRO A 178 23.91 -7.17 -4.07
N MET A 179 24.95 -6.60 -4.67
CA MET A 179 24.85 -5.41 -5.51
C MET A 179 24.50 -5.82 -6.95
N PRO A 180 23.85 -4.95 -7.76
CA PRO A 180 23.63 -5.23 -9.18
C PRO A 180 24.91 -5.60 -9.94
N GLU A 181 26.03 -5.00 -9.57
CA GLU A 181 27.35 -5.27 -10.12
C GLU A 181 27.85 -6.69 -9.81
N ASP A 182 27.36 -7.32 -8.74
CA ASP A 182 27.69 -8.72 -8.40
C ASP A 182 27.00 -9.72 -9.33
N ARG A 183 25.96 -9.28 -10.05
CA ARG A 183 25.20 -10.13 -10.97
C ARG A 183 25.78 -10.16 -12.40
N VAL A 184 26.83 -9.39 -12.69
CA VAL A 184 27.42 -9.33 -14.04
C VAL A 184 28.84 -9.93 -14.08
N PRO A 185 29.27 -10.55 -15.19
CA PRO A 185 30.64 -11.05 -15.31
C PRO A 185 31.71 -9.94 -15.10
N PRO A 186 32.84 -10.23 -14.44
CA PRO A 186 33.28 -11.54 -13.94
C PRO A 186 32.75 -11.92 -12.55
N ARG A 187 32.01 -11.02 -11.86
CA ARG A 187 31.53 -11.24 -10.49
C ARG A 187 30.36 -12.22 -10.44
N GLY A 188 29.49 -12.17 -11.44
CA GLY A 188 28.32 -13.01 -11.57
C GLY A 188 28.37 -13.90 -12.80
N GLN A 189 27.79 -15.09 -12.68
CA GLN A 189 27.56 -16.01 -13.79
C GLN A 189 26.07 -16.30 -13.90
N GLN A 190 25.43 -15.81 -14.95
CA GLN A 190 24.05 -16.19 -15.28
C GLN A 190 23.97 -17.70 -15.47
N LEU A 191 22.97 -18.32 -14.85
CA LEU A 191 22.70 -19.74 -14.96
C LEU A 191 21.69 -20.01 -16.09
N ALA A 192 20.93 -21.11 -15.99
CA ALA A 192 19.98 -21.52 -17.03
C ALA A 192 18.89 -20.47 -17.30
N TYR A 193 18.48 -19.72 -16.27
CA TYR A 193 17.46 -18.68 -16.38
C TYR A 193 18.10 -17.29 -16.19
N PRO A 194 17.66 -16.25 -16.94
CA PRO A 194 18.18 -14.89 -16.81
C PRO A 194 18.11 -14.31 -15.39
N GLU A 195 17.10 -14.73 -14.64
CA GLU A 195 16.87 -14.29 -13.27
C GLU A 195 17.85 -14.90 -12.27
N ALA A 196 18.36 -16.11 -12.52
CA ALA A 196 19.22 -16.85 -11.59
C ALA A 196 20.70 -16.59 -11.90
N VAL A 197 21.42 -15.98 -10.97
CA VAL A 197 22.84 -15.63 -11.13
C VAL A 197 23.66 -16.17 -9.97
N LEU A 198 24.68 -16.98 -10.27
CA LEU A 198 25.69 -17.42 -9.30
C LEU A 198 26.66 -16.27 -9.00
N LEU A 199 26.85 -15.97 -7.72
CA LEU A 199 27.79 -14.97 -7.23
C LEU A 199 29.20 -15.58 -7.11
N VAL A 200 30.05 -15.35 -8.10
CA VAL A 200 31.40 -15.95 -8.24
C VAL A 200 32.45 -15.19 -7.42
N ASP A 201 32.43 -13.85 -7.52
CA ASP A 201 33.34 -12.93 -6.83
C ASP A 201 32.59 -11.64 -6.43
N PRO A 202 31.59 -11.73 -5.53
CA PRO A 202 30.80 -10.59 -5.11
C PRO A 202 31.62 -9.57 -4.30
N ILE A 203 31.17 -8.31 -4.28
CA ILE A 203 31.76 -7.22 -3.47
C ILE A 203 31.77 -7.60 -1.99
N ASN A 204 30.68 -8.19 -1.49
CA ASN A 204 30.64 -8.82 -0.17
C ASN A 204 31.06 -10.30 -0.30
N PRO A 205 32.27 -10.69 0.18
CA PRO A 205 32.78 -12.05 0.01
C PRO A 205 31.94 -13.12 0.72
N ASP A 206 31.14 -12.76 1.73
CA ASP A 206 30.26 -13.70 2.44
C ASP A 206 29.14 -14.24 1.55
N LEU A 207 28.81 -13.53 0.46
CA LEU A 207 27.78 -13.94 -0.50
C LEU A 207 28.31 -14.91 -1.57
N ARG A 208 29.60 -15.24 -1.53
CA ARG A 208 30.24 -16.04 -2.58
C ARG A 208 29.66 -17.45 -2.64
N GLY A 209 29.31 -17.89 -3.84
CA GLY A 209 28.75 -19.21 -4.11
C GLY A 209 27.23 -19.26 -3.98
N GLU A 210 26.57 -18.18 -3.54
CA GLU A 210 25.12 -18.09 -3.54
C GLU A 210 24.54 -17.88 -4.94
N VAL A 211 23.27 -18.24 -5.13
CA VAL A 211 22.50 -17.92 -6.34
C VAL A 211 21.45 -16.88 -5.97
N ASP A 212 21.53 -15.70 -6.59
CA ASP A 212 20.56 -14.63 -6.46
C ASP A 212 19.51 -14.73 -7.58
N ASP A 213 18.24 -14.79 -7.19
CA ASP A 213 17.08 -14.81 -8.09
C ASP A 213 15.97 -13.92 -7.52
N LYS A 214 15.43 -13.01 -8.35
CA LYS A 214 14.37 -12.07 -7.92
C LYS A 214 13.14 -12.79 -7.34
N TYR A 215 12.84 -14.01 -7.78
CA TYR A 215 11.70 -14.79 -7.32
C TYR A 215 11.91 -15.41 -5.93
N GLN A 216 13.14 -15.43 -5.40
CA GLN A 216 13.39 -15.77 -3.98
C GLN A 216 12.80 -14.73 -3.02
N TYR A 217 12.44 -13.56 -3.55
CA TYR A 217 11.93 -12.41 -2.81
C TYR A 217 10.46 -12.13 -3.10
N SER A 218 9.73 -13.08 -3.73
CA SER A 218 8.27 -12.96 -3.83
C SER A 218 7.59 -13.21 -2.49
N CYS A 219 6.36 -12.72 -2.37
CA CYS A 219 5.50 -12.96 -1.22
C CYS A 219 4.07 -13.14 -1.70
N GLU A 220 3.30 -14.01 -1.04
CA GLU A 220 1.84 -14.05 -1.19
C GLU A 220 1.25 -12.73 -0.70
N ASP A 221 0.25 -12.21 -1.41
CA ASP A 221 -0.33 -10.90 -1.14
C ASP A 221 -0.87 -10.77 0.29
N GLN A 222 -1.47 -11.83 0.85
CA GLN A 222 -1.96 -11.83 2.24
C GLN A 222 -0.89 -11.54 3.31
N TYR A 223 0.38 -11.84 3.00
CA TYR A 223 1.52 -11.57 3.88
C TYR A 223 2.31 -10.32 3.43
N ASN A 224 2.08 -9.83 2.19
CA ASN A 224 2.79 -8.72 1.57
C ASN A 224 2.25 -7.34 2.00
N ASN A 225 2.32 -7.09 3.32
CA ASN A 225 1.81 -5.88 3.97
C ASN A 225 2.89 -4.80 4.12
N VAL A 226 4.14 -5.21 4.38
CA VAL A 226 5.27 -4.31 4.53
C VAL A 226 6.56 -4.99 4.13
N HIS A 227 7.42 -4.28 3.39
CA HIS A 227 8.77 -4.70 3.07
C HIS A 227 9.61 -3.48 2.71
N GLY A 228 10.94 -3.61 2.72
CA GLY A 228 11.77 -2.46 2.45
C GLY A 228 13.26 -2.69 2.61
N TRP A 229 13.96 -1.58 2.84
CA TRP A 229 15.41 -1.51 2.90
C TRP A 229 15.88 -0.71 4.10
N ILE A 230 17.02 -1.13 4.64
CA ILE A 230 17.73 -0.47 5.73
C ILE A 230 19.09 0.00 5.20
N SER A 231 19.38 1.28 5.47
CA SER A 231 20.73 1.82 5.50
C SER A 231 21.22 1.77 6.94
N PHE A 232 22.46 1.33 7.15
CA PHE A 232 23.09 1.35 8.48
C PHE A 232 23.82 2.67 8.76
N ASP A 233 24.17 3.44 7.72
CA ASP A 233 24.90 4.71 7.86
C ASP A 233 24.44 5.79 6.83
N PRO A 234 23.66 6.79 7.28
CA PRO A 234 23.00 6.84 8.59
C PRO A 234 21.90 5.76 8.68
N PRO A 235 21.55 5.30 9.91
CA PRO A 235 20.44 4.37 10.15
C PRO A 235 19.10 4.92 9.65
N ILE A 236 18.64 4.42 8.50
CA ILE A 236 17.40 4.85 7.84
C ILE A 236 16.69 3.62 7.27
N GLY A 237 15.40 3.50 7.54
CA GLY A 237 14.50 2.55 6.90
C GLY A 237 13.65 3.24 5.83
N PHE A 238 13.46 2.55 4.70
CA PHE A 238 12.53 2.96 3.64
C PHE A 238 11.61 1.78 3.33
N TRP A 239 10.32 1.94 3.60
CA TRP A 239 9.34 0.85 3.62
C TRP A 239 8.18 1.11 2.67
N GLN A 240 7.75 0.07 1.96
CA GLN A 240 6.49 0.02 1.23
C GLN A 240 5.46 -0.62 2.14
N ILE A 241 4.39 0.11 2.50
CA ILE A 241 3.27 -0.41 3.29
C ILE A 241 2.02 -0.48 2.41
N THR A 242 1.44 -1.68 2.33
CA THR A 242 0.17 -1.97 1.66
C THR A 242 -0.88 -2.33 2.72
N PRO A 243 -1.83 -1.42 3.02
CA PRO A 243 -2.83 -1.65 4.07
C PRO A 243 -3.96 -2.60 3.63
N SER A 244 -4.16 -2.79 2.32
CA SER A 244 -5.25 -3.58 1.76
C SER A 244 -4.87 -4.15 0.39
N ASP A 245 -5.36 -5.35 0.10
CA ASP A 245 -5.16 -6.04 -1.18
C ASP A 245 -6.29 -5.77 -2.18
N GLU A 246 -7.28 -4.94 -1.83
CA GLU A 246 -8.50 -4.75 -2.64
C GLU A 246 -8.22 -4.32 -4.09
N PHE A 247 -7.13 -3.60 -4.30
CA PHE A 247 -6.71 -3.11 -5.61
C PHE A 247 -5.77 -4.07 -6.36
N ARG A 248 -5.31 -5.16 -5.73
CA ARG A 248 -4.48 -6.21 -6.34
C ARG A 248 -5.34 -7.22 -7.12
N THR A 249 -4.70 -8.02 -7.97
CA THR A 249 -5.34 -9.08 -8.75
C THR A 249 -4.84 -10.46 -8.31
N GLY A 250 -5.69 -11.49 -8.42
CA GLY A 250 -5.32 -12.89 -8.14
C GLY A 250 -5.61 -13.39 -6.72
N GLY A 251 -6.08 -12.52 -5.82
CA GLY A 251 -6.47 -12.90 -4.46
C GLY A 251 -5.30 -13.14 -3.51
N PRO A 252 -5.57 -13.56 -2.27
CA PRO A 252 -4.61 -13.58 -1.16
C PRO A 252 -3.40 -14.50 -1.39
N LEU A 253 -3.57 -15.59 -2.14
CA LEU A 253 -2.51 -16.55 -2.45
C LEU A 253 -1.66 -16.12 -3.66
N LYS A 254 -2.03 -15.04 -4.35
CA LYS A 254 -1.24 -14.54 -5.47
C LYS A 254 0.13 -14.13 -4.97
N GLN A 255 1.17 -14.69 -5.59
CA GLN A 255 2.54 -14.26 -5.34
C GLN A 255 2.89 -13.06 -6.21
N ASN A 256 3.49 -12.05 -5.58
CA ASN A 256 4.02 -10.89 -6.26
C ASN A 256 5.44 -10.58 -5.80
N LEU A 257 6.18 -9.87 -6.66
CA LEU A 257 7.53 -9.39 -6.34
C LEU A 257 7.43 -8.28 -5.28
N THR A 258 8.46 -8.19 -4.44
CA THR A 258 8.55 -7.20 -3.35
C THR A 258 9.81 -6.34 -3.50
N SER A 259 10.68 -6.30 -2.50
CA SER A 259 12.04 -5.76 -2.62
C SER A 259 12.98 -6.80 -3.23
N HIS A 260 14.00 -6.37 -3.98
CA HIS A 260 15.01 -7.26 -4.56
C HIS A 260 16.31 -6.51 -4.92
N VAL A 261 17.33 -7.24 -5.37
CA VAL A 261 18.67 -6.74 -5.76
C VAL A 261 18.64 -5.38 -6.47
N GLY A 262 19.58 -4.49 -6.11
CA GLY A 262 19.66 -3.12 -6.63
C GLY A 262 18.85 -2.10 -5.85
N PRO A 263 18.96 -2.10 -4.50
CA PRO A 263 18.06 -1.46 -3.56
C PRO A 263 16.68 -1.11 -4.10
N THR A 264 16.00 -2.09 -4.71
CA THR A 264 14.76 -1.87 -5.44
C THR A 264 13.59 -2.34 -4.58
N MET A 265 12.53 -1.56 -4.57
CA MET A 265 11.30 -1.83 -3.85
C MET A 265 10.11 -1.68 -4.78
N LEU A 266 9.26 -2.70 -4.88
CA LEU A 266 8.11 -2.73 -5.78
C LEU A 266 6.79 -2.77 -5.01
N ALA A 267 5.86 -1.88 -5.36
CA ALA A 267 4.45 -2.00 -5.00
C ALA A 267 3.70 -2.58 -6.21
N MET A 268 3.50 -3.90 -6.23
CA MET A 268 2.79 -4.59 -7.31
C MET A 268 1.27 -4.45 -7.13
N PHE A 269 0.58 -3.96 -8.17
CA PHE A 269 -0.89 -3.93 -8.21
C PHE A 269 -1.46 -5.00 -9.13
N LEU A 270 -0.73 -5.31 -10.21
CA LEU A 270 -1.13 -6.31 -11.18
C LEU A 270 0.10 -6.95 -11.78
N SER A 271 0.08 -8.27 -11.95
CA SER A 271 1.09 -8.98 -12.70
C SER A 271 0.66 -10.38 -13.12
N GLY A 272 1.03 -10.76 -14.35
CA GLY A 272 0.96 -12.14 -14.84
C GLY A 272 1.98 -13.11 -14.19
N HIS A 273 2.90 -12.65 -13.33
CA HIS A 273 3.82 -13.57 -12.63
C HIS A 273 3.04 -14.63 -11.83
N TYR A 274 3.49 -15.90 -11.88
CA TYR A 274 2.91 -17.08 -11.22
C TYR A 274 1.53 -17.55 -11.72
N ALA A 275 0.83 -16.77 -12.55
CA ALA A 275 -0.50 -17.13 -13.06
C ALA A 275 -0.62 -17.07 -14.60
N GLY A 276 0.36 -16.48 -15.27
CA GLY A 276 0.36 -16.31 -16.72
C GLY A 276 -0.66 -15.27 -17.19
N ASP A 277 -1.00 -15.37 -18.47
CA ASP A 277 -1.86 -14.42 -19.18
C ASP A 277 -3.34 -14.47 -18.74
N ASP A 278 -3.73 -15.51 -17.99
CA ASP A 278 -5.10 -15.67 -17.48
C ASP A 278 -5.46 -14.64 -16.39
N LEU A 279 -4.47 -14.05 -15.70
CA LEU A 279 -4.67 -12.97 -14.73
C LEU A 279 -4.23 -11.58 -15.25
N SER A 280 -3.97 -11.47 -16.55
CA SER A 280 -3.76 -10.19 -17.23
C SER A 280 -5.11 -9.66 -17.74
N PRO A 281 -5.58 -8.48 -17.29
CA PRO A 281 -6.79 -7.86 -17.81
C PRO A 281 -6.70 -7.59 -19.30
N LYS A 282 -7.72 -8.03 -20.03
CA LYS A 282 -7.86 -7.82 -21.47
C LYS A 282 -9.08 -6.95 -21.74
N PHE A 283 -8.87 -5.71 -22.15
CA PHE A 283 -9.95 -4.77 -22.46
C PHE A 283 -10.34 -4.92 -23.92
N THR A 284 -11.62 -5.14 -24.18
CA THR A 284 -12.13 -5.24 -25.55
C THR A 284 -12.34 -3.86 -26.16
N ASN A 285 -12.42 -3.78 -27.49
CA ASN A 285 -12.60 -2.50 -28.17
C ASN A 285 -13.89 -1.81 -27.69
N GLY A 286 -13.75 -0.59 -27.17
CA GLY A 286 -14.84 0.19 -26.61
C GLY A 286 -15.37 -0.26 -25.25
N GLU A 287 -14.70 -1.18 -24.55
CA GLU A 287 -15.08 -1.57 -23.20
C GLU A 287 -14.73 -0.46 -22.20
N TYR A 288 -15.72 0.25 -21.65
CA TYR A 288 -15.43 1.21 -20.58
C TYR A 288 -14.90 0.50 -19.32
N TRP A 289 -13.80 1.01 -18.77
CA TRP A 289 -13.23 0.52 -17.51
C TRP A 289 -12.55 1.63 -16.74
N LYS A 290 -12.70 1.62 -15.41
CA LYS A 290 -12.02 2.56 -14.52
C LYS A 290 -11.68 1.90 -13.20
N LYS A 291 -10.44 2.06 -12.73
CA LYS A 291 -9.96 1.47 -11.46
C LYS A 291 -8.98 2.38 -10.73
N VAL A 292 -9.03 2.31 -9.41
CA VAL A 292 -8.03 2.92 -8.51
C VAL A 292 -7.05 1.85 -8.03
N HIS A 293 -5.75 2.16 -8.13
CA HIS A 293 -4.65 1.33 -7.63
C HIS A 293 -3.99 2.03 -6.44
N GLY A 294 -3.99 1.40 -5.26
CA GLY A 294 -3.55 2.01 -4.01
C GLY A 294 -4.69 2.71 -3.24
N PRO A 295 -4.39 3.64 -2.31
CA PRO A 295 -3.05 4.14 -1.97
C PRO A 295 -2.15 3.15 -1.22
N VAL A 296 -0.88 3.16 -1.60
CA VAL A 296 0.23 2.56 -0.82
C VAL A 296 1.02 3.66 -0.13
N PHE A 297 1.62 3.34 1.01
CA PHE A 297 2.36 4.29 1.84
C PHE A 297 3.87 4.00 1.80
N MET A 298 4.68 5.03 1.53
CA MET A 298 6.13 4.96 1.59
C MET A 298 6.58 5.58 2.91
N TYR A 299 6.91 4.72 3.86
CA TYR A 299 7.25 5.09 5.24
C TYR A 299 8.78 5.20 5.44
N LEU A 300 9.18 6.19 6.22
CA LEU A 300 10.56 6.51 6.55
C LEU A 300 10.72 6.53 8.08
N ASN A 301 11.72 5.82 8.58
CA ASN A 301 12.11 5.89 9.99
C ASN A 301 13.63 5.91 10.14
N SER A 302 14.11 6.28 11.32
CA SER A 302 15.54 6.35 11.65
C SER A 302 15.77 6.23 13.14
N SER A 303 16.91 5.72 13.56
CA SER A 303 17.36 5.68 14.95
C SER A 303 18.62 6.52 15.12
N TRP A 304 18.74 7.31 16.19
CA TRP A 304 19.90 8.21 16.40
C TRP A 304 20.65 7.94 17.70
N ASP A 305 20.20 6.96 18.46
CA ASP A 305 20.69 6.59 19.79
C ASP A 305 21.75 5.48 19.74
N GLY A 306 22.19 5.06 18.55
CA GLY A 306 23.11 3.94 18.37
C GLY A 306 22.44 2.57 18.56
N SER A 307 21.09 2.52 18.56
CA SER A 307 20.36 1.25 18.53
C SER A 307 20.69 0.45 17.27
N ASP A 308 20.55 -0.87 17.34
CA ASP A 308 20.67 -1.75 16.18
C ASP A 308 19.69 -1.28 15.08
N PRO A 309 20.17 -0.93 13.87
CA PRO A 309 19.31 -0.46 12.79
C PRO A 309 18.32 -1.53 12.31
N THR A 310 18.50 -2.81 12.67
CA THR A 310 17.46 -3.84 12.44
C THR A 310 16.16 -3.56 13.19
N LEU A 311 16.18 -2.76 14.27
CA LEU A 311 14.96 -2.34 14.98
C LEU A 311 14.05 -1.41 14.16
N LEU A 312 14.57 -0.83 13.07
CA LEU A 312 13.76 -0.05 12.13
C LEU A 312 12.68 -0.91 11.46
N TRP A 313 12.95 -2.20 11.30
CA TRP A 313 11.98 -3.17 10.80
C TRP A 313 10.85 -3.42 11.80
N GLU A 314 11.17 -3.49 13.10
CA GLU A 314 10.16 -3.65 14.15
C GLU A 314 9.17 -2.49 14.13
N ASP A 315 9.66 -1.25 14.14
CA ASP A 315 8.83 -0.03 14.03
C ASP A 315 7.97 0.01 12.75
N ALA A 316 8.42 -0.61 11.66
CA ALA A 316 7.63 -0.71 10.44
C ALA A 316 6.50 -1.77 10.52
N LYS A 317 6.70 -2.92 11.18
CA LYS A 317 5.98 -4.17 10.82
C LYS A 317 4.99 -4.80 11.80
N VAL A 318 4.99 -4.48 13.09
CA VAL A 318 4.53 -5.47 14.10
C VAL A 318 3.16 -6.08 13.84
N GLN A 319 3.14 -7.43 13.85
CA GLN A 319 1.95 -8.26 13.98
C GLN A 319 1.53 -8.27 15.47
N VAL A 320 0.26 -8.03 15.73
CA VAL A 320 -0.36 -7.99 17.07
C VAL A 320 0.19 -9.07 18.01
N ILE A 321 0.88 -8.69 19.09
CA ILE A 321 0.98 -9.51 20.30
C ILE A 321 -0.16 -9.09 21.22
N ASN A 322 -1.01 -10.07 21.55
CA ASN A 322 -2.04 -10.10 22.60
C ASN A 322 -2.28 -8.80 23.37
N TRP A 323 -3.54 -8.35 23.39
CA TRP A 323 -4.11 -7.39 24.33
C TRP A 323 -3.51 -7.56 25.74
N MET A 324 -2.44 -6.84 26.04
CA MET A 324 -1.94 -6.77 27.40
C MET A 324 -2.80 -5.72 28.09
N HIS A 325 -3.86 -6.20 28.73
CA HIS A 325 -4.70 -5.39 29.60
C HIS A 325 -3.85 -4.87 30.78
N ILE A 326 -3.21 -3.71 30.61
CA ILE A 326 -2.65 -2.98 31.75
C ILE A 326 -3.81 -2.25 32.42
N THR A 327 -4.44 -2.91 33.39
CA THR A 327 -5.33 -2.24 34.34
C THR A 327 -4.47 -1.40 35.27
N CYS A 328 -4.38 -0.10 34.99
CA CYS A 328 -3.79 0.84 35.95
C CYS A 328 -4.90 1.30 36.90
N LEU A 329 -4.88 0.83 38.14
CA LEU A 329 -5.71 1.36 39.22
C LEU A 329 -5.21 2.77 39.54
N ILE A 330 -5.95 3.79 39.11
CA ILE A 330 -5.76 5.14 39.63
C ILE A 330 -6.95 5.42 40.55
N ASP A 331 -6.74 5.30 41.85
CA ASP A 331 -7.71 5.71 42.86
C ASP A 331 -7.79 7.25 42.90
N ILE A 332 -8.72 7.82 42.12
CA ILE A 332 -9.05 9.25 42.24
C ILE A 332 -10.26 9.38 43.17
N LEU A 333 -10.00 9.68 44.44
CA LEU A 333 -11.04 10.01 45.41
C LEU A 333 -11.53 11.45 45.14
N LEU A 334 -12.63 11.60 44.41
CA LEU A 334 -13.31 12.89 44.24
C LEU A 334 -14.65 12.88 44.97
N LEU A 335 -14.69 13.56 46.11
CA LEU A 335 -15.89 13.83 46.91
C LEU A 335 -16.58 15.09 46.41
N PHE A 336 -17.56 15.00 45.48
CA PHE A 336 -18.48 16.13 45.26
C PHE A 336 -19.92 15.71 44.91
N THR A 337 -20.86 16.41 45.55
CA THR A 337 -22.31 16.27 45.43
C THR A 337 -22.87 17.25 44.39
N LYS A 338 -23.04 16.80 43.14
CA LYS A 338 -24.07 17.17 42.14
C LYS A 338 -23.57 16.89 40.71
N VAL A 339 -24.50 16.49 39.84
CA VAL A 339 -24.26 16.16 38.42
C VAL A 339 -23.54 17.30 37.70
N GLN A 340 -22.35 17.04 37.15
CA GLN A 340 -21.76 17.83 36.07
C GLN A 340 -21.08 16.91 35.04
N VAL A 341 -21.22 17.27 33.76
CA VAL A 341 -20.43 16.70 32.66
C VAL A 341 -19.02 17.27 32.77
N ILE A 342 -18.02 16.42 32.95
CA ILE A 342 -16.61 16.83 32.96
C ILE A 342 -16.00 16.48 31.60
N THR A 343 -15.57 17.49 30.87
CA THR A 343 -14.92 17.34 29.57
C THR A 343 -13.42 17.54 29.73
N PHE A 344 -12.61 16.52 29.43
CA PHE A 344 -11.16 16.68 29.29
C PHE A 344 -10.80 16.76 27.81
N ARG A 345 -9.95 17.73 27.45
CA ARG A 345 -9.41 17.90 26.10
C ARG A 345 -7.91 17.64 26.14
N LEU A 346 -7.48 16.51 25.59
CA LEU A 346 -6.08 16.23 25.23
C LEU A 346 -6.00 16.20 23.70
N ASN A 347 -4.90 16.73 23.15
CA ASN A 347 -4.72 17.31 21.80
C ASN A 347 -5.34 16.63 20.56
N LYS A 348 -5.94 15.43 20.63
CA LYS A 348 -6.67 14.79 19.51
C LYS A 348 -7.96 14.02 19.88
N PHE A 349 -8.48 14.05 21.12
CA PHE A 349 -9.68 13.27 21.50
C PHE A 349 -10.67 14.03 22.39
N LEU A 350 -11.96 13.69 22.27
CA LEU A 350 -13.07 14.18 23.10
C LEU A 350 -13.54 13.04 24.03
N LEU A 351 -13.41 13.22 25.34
CA LEU A 351 -13.95 12.31 26.36
C LEU A 351 -15.33 12.80 26.81
N ILE A 352 -16.39 11.99 26.64
CA ILE A 352 -17.73 12.26 27.17
C ILE A 352 -18.05 11.19 28.23
N VAL A 353 -18.13 11.58 29.49
CA VAL A 353 -18.57 10.69 30.59
C VAL A 353 -20.00 11.05 30.94
N GLN A 354 -20.94 10.10 30.76
CA GLN A 354 -22.32 10.25 31.19
C GLN A 354 -22.57 9.28 32.36
N SER A 355 -22.94 9.82 33.53
CA SER A 355 -23.25 9.04 34.73
C SER A 355 -24.73 9.21 35.09
N VAL A 356 -25.44 8.11 35.32
CA VAL A 356 -26.75 8.09 35.97
C VAL A 356 -26.54 7.71 37.44
N MET A 357 -26.80 8.66 38.35
CA MET A 357 -26.56 8.47 39.77
C MET A 357 -27.62 7.61 40.44
N ASN A 358 -27.19 6.55 41.14
CA ASN A 358 -27.79 6.21 42.43
C ASN A 358 -26.83 5.42 43.34
N THR A 359 -26.63 5.94 44.55
CA THR A 359 -25.92 5.35 45.70
C THR A 359 -24.40 5.14 45.62
N ARG A 360 -23.80 5.09 46.82
CA ARG A 360 -22.44 5.51 47.17
C ARG A 360 -21.39 4.45 46.82
N GLU A 361 -20.26 4.94 46.32
CA GLU A 361 -19.11 4.22 45.74
C GLU A 361 -19.34 3.72 44.30
N VAL A 362 -18.80 4.48 43.35
CA VAL A 362 -18.61 4.04 41.97
C VAL A 362 -17.12 3.91 41.75
N THR A 363 -16.63 2.67 41.64
CA THR A 363 -15.29 2.40 41.11
C THR A 363 -15.37 2.55 39.59
N CYS A 364 -14.91 3.67 39.05
CA CYS A 364 -14.78 3.86 37.61
C CYS A 364 -13.48 3.20 37.12
N TYR A 365 -13.59 2.13 36.33
CA TYR A 365 -12.45 1.56 35.62
C TYR A 365 -12.10 2.47 34.43
N LEU A 366 -10.97 3.17 34.51
CA LEU A 366 -10.39 3.86 33.37
C LEU A 366 -9.61 2.82 32.55
N ILE A 367 -10.23 2.28 31.49
CA ILE A 367 -9.50 1.47 30.51
C ILE A 367 -8.78 2.46 29.59
N LEU A 368 -7.52 2.74 29.89
CA LEU A 368 -6.62 3.42 28.97
C LEU A 368 -6.05 2.37 28.02
N SER A 369 -6.68 2.20 26.86
CA SER A 369 -6.09 1.43 25.76
C SER A 369 -5.04 2.31 25.08
N PHE A 370 -3.76 2.10 25.38
CA PHE A 370 -2.67 2.65 24.58
C PHE A 370 -2.40 1.69 23.42
N SER A 371 -2.81 2.05 22.20
CA SER A 371 -2.26 1.39 21.00
C SER A 371 -0.94 2.08 20.67
N PHE A 372 0.18 1.49 21.10
CA PHE A 372 1.47 1.77 20.48
C PHE A 372 1.54 0.91 19.20
N GLY A 373 0.77 1.31 18.19
CA GLY A 373 0.76 0.64 16.89
C GLY A 373 2.01 1.03 16.11
N ASN A 374 2.73 0.04 15.60
CA ASN A 374 3.78 0.25 14.60
C ASN A 374 3.15 0.63 13.26
N GLN A 375 3.92 1.24 12.35
CA GLN A 375 3.34 2.00 11.25
C GLN A 375 2.38 1.18 10.36
N MET A 376 2.72 -0.07 10.00
CA MET A 376 1.86 -0.92 9.17
C MET A 376 0.46 -1.14 9.79
N MET A 377 0.37 -1.31 11.10
CA MET A 377 -0.92 -1.50 11.79
C MET A 377 -1.75 -0.22 11.79
N ILE A 378 -1.11 0.95 11.96
CA ILE A 378 -1.78 2.25 11.84
C ILE A 378 -2.41 2.39 10.45
N GLU A 379 -1.68 2.05 9.39
CA GLU A 379 -2.19 2.12 8.03
C GLU A 379 -3.35 1.14 7.78
N LYS A 380 -3.28 -0.08 8.32
CA LYS A 380 -4.37 -1.06 8.25
C LYS A 380 -5.64 -0.58 8.97
N GLU A 381 -5.49 -0.04 10.19
CA GLU A 381 -6.62 0.47 10.98
C GLU A 381 -7.21 1.75 10.37
N SER A 382 -6.39 2.55 9.69
CA SER A 382 -6.80 3.77 8.99
C SER A 382 -7.45 3.51 7.64
N TRP A 383 -7.44 2.26 7.14
CA TRP A 383 -8.04 1.91 5.86
C TRP A 383 -9.57 1.82 5.91
N PRO A 384 -10.30 2.36 4.92
CA PRO A 384 -9.82 3.19 3.80
C PRO A 384 -9.56 4.64 4.23
N TYR A 385 -8.62 5.30 3.57
CA TYR A 385 -8.19 6.65 3.94
C TYR A 385 -9.25 7.73 3.68
N CYS A 386 -9.66 8.44 4.73
CA CYS A 386 -10.60 9.55 4.62
C CYS A 386 -10.02 10.76 3.86
N PHE A 387 -8.69 10.92 3.84
CA PHE A 387 -8.00 12.08 3.28
C PHE A 387 -7.78 12.05 1.76
N ALA A 388 -7.90 10.89 1.08
CA ALA A 388 -7.65 10.80 -0.37
C ALA A 388 -8.80 11.38 -1.21
N LEU A 389 -8.62 12.48 -1.95
CA LEU A 389 -9.74 13.30 -2.43
C LEU A 389 -10.35 12.88 -3.77
N SER A 390 -9.89 11.78 -4.38
CA SER A 390 -10.51 11.31 -5.62
C SER A 390 -11.94 10.81 -5.37
N GLU A 391 -12.89 11.25 -6.19
CA GLU A 391 -14.27 10.71 -6.20
C GLU A 391 -14.32 9.23 -6.61
N ASP A 392 -13.30 8.76 -7.35
CA ASP A 392 -13.16 7.35 -7.72
C ASP A 392 -12.68 6.50 -6.53
N PHE A 393 -12.04 7.11 -5.52
CA PHE A 393 -11.59 6.40 -4.32
C PHE A 393 -12.72 6.27 -3.31
N GLN A 394 -13.20 5.04 -3.11
CA GLN A 394 -14.36 4.78 -2.28
C GLN A 394 -14.04 4.91 -0.79
N LYS A 395 -14.82 5.76 -0.12
CA LYS A 395 -14.74 6.06 1.30
C LYS A 395 -15.42 4.99 2.15
N THR A 396 -15.17 5.04 3.46
CA THR A 396 -15.74 4.09 4.44
C THR A 396 -17.26 4.01 4.34
N GLU A 397 -17.93 5.14 4.16
CA GLU A 397 -19.39 5.25 4.06
C GLU A 397 -19.95 4.75 2.73
N GLN A 398 -19.11 4.64 1.70
CA GLN A 398 -19.46 4.07 0.39
C GLN A 398 -19.21 2.55 0.34
N ARG A 399 -18.79 1.99 1.49
CA ARG A 399 -18.40 0.61 1.64
C ARG A 399 -19.44 -0.20 2.43
N GLY A 400 -19.85 -1.35 1.89
CA GLY A 400 -20.83 -2.26 2.49
C GLY A 400 -20.19 -3.31 3.40
N CYS A 401 -20.95 -4.22 4.02
CA CYS A 401 -20.37 -5.41 4.63
C CYS A 401 -21.23 -6.67 4.54
N ILE A 402 -20.62 -7.86 4.38
CA ILE A 402 -21.27 -9.18 4.41
C ILE A 402 -20.62 -9.96 5.54
N SER A 403 -21.46 -10.62 6.31
CA SER A 403 -21.07 -11.51 7.39
C SER A 403 -21.89 -12.77 7.27
N GLY A 404 -21.26 -13.93 7.40
CA GLY A 404 -21.94 -15.21 7.29
C GLY A 404 -21.17 -16.33 7.98
N ARG A 405 -21.65 -17.56 7.81
CA ARG A 405 -20.93 -18.78 8.22
C ARG A 405 -20.73 -19.62 6.98
N LEU A 406 -19.50 -20.03 6.73
CA LEU A 406 -19.18 -21.01 5.69
C LEU A 406 -19.12 -22.39 6.33
N LEU A 407 -20.06 -23.24 5.90
CA LEU A 407 -20.10 -24.65 6.29
C LEU A 407 -19.71 -25.50 5.09
N VAL A 408 -18.81 -26.46 5.30
CA VAL A 408 -18.30 -27.38 4.30
C VAL A 408 -18.75 -28.78 4.67
N ARG A 409 -19.35 -29.49 3.71
CA ARG A 409 -19.70 -30.90 3.87
C ARG A 409 -18.70 -31.76 3.12
N ASP A 410 -17.78 -32.38 3.85
CA ASP A 410 -16.85 -33.36 3.31
C ASP A 410 -17.26 -34.77 3.75
N ARG A 411 -17.93 -35.49 2.85
CA ARG A 411 -18.45 -36.86 3.08
C ARG A 411 -17.37 -37.89 3.45
N TYR A 412 -16.09 -37.58 3.25
CA TYR A 412 -14.99 -38.47 3.60
C TYR A 412 -14.45 -38.25 5.02
N LEU A 413 -14.67 -37.07 5.60
CA LEU A 413 -14.28 -36.76 6.97
C LEU A 413 -15.43 -37.06 7.94
N GLU A 414 -16.59 -36.47 7.69
CA GLU A 414 -17.77 -36.60 8.55
C GLU A 414 -19.04 -36.33 7.73
N ASP A 415 -20.11 -37.10 7.96
CA ASP A 415 -21.42 -36.84 7.33
C ASP A 415 -22.18 -35.73 8.06
N ALA A 416 -21.48 -34.62 8.32
CA ALA A 416 -21.99 -33.44 9.01
C ALA A 416 -21.43 -32.17 8.36
N ASP A 417 -22.12 -31.05 8.55
CA ASP A 417 -21.65 -29.75 8.11
C ASP A 417 -20.57 -29.24 9.07
N LEU A 418 -19.35 -29.07 8.56
CA LEU A 418 -18.19 -28.64 9.33
C LEU A 418 -17.91 -27.16 9.10
N TYR A 419 -17.39 -26.47 10.11
CA TYR A 419 -16.89 -25.12 9.93
C TYR A 419 -15.62 -25.15 9.06
N ALA A 420 -15.57 -24.31 8.04
CA ALA A 420 -14.34 -24.12 7.27
C ALA A 420 -13.24 -23.53 8.16
N THR A 421 -12.07 -24.17 8.21
CA THR A 421 -10.92 -23.73 9.04
C THR A 421 -9.74 -23.17 8.24
N ALA A 422 -9.82 -23.18 6.91
CA ALA A 422 -8.79 -22.63 6.01
C ALA A 422 -9.37 -22.39 4.59
N ALA A 423 -10.48 -21.65 4.49
CA ALA A 423 -11.12 -21.33 3.21
C ALA A 423 -11.07 -19.82 2.96
N TYR A 424 -10.97 -19.47 1.68
CA TYR A 424 -11.12 -18.10 1.21
C TYR A 424 -12.53 -17.95 0.63
N VAL A 425 -13.11 -16.77 0.82
CA VAL A 425 -14.36 -16.42 0.15
C VAL A 425 -14.11 -15.16 -0.65
N GLY A 426 -14.44 -15.22 -1.92
CA GLY A 426 -14.29 -14.12 -2.87
C GLY A 426 -15.61 -13.63 -3.40
N LEU A 427 -15.64 -12.36 -3.80
CA LEU A 427 -16.66 -11.83 -4.69
C LEU A 427 -16.08 -11.50 -6.06
N ALA A 428 -16.85 -11.82 -7.10
CA ALA A 428 -16.59 -11.41 -8.47
C ALA A 428 -17.86 -10.84 -9.11
N LEU A 429 -17.68 -10.12 -10.21
CA LEU A 429 -18.81 -9.75 -11.06
C LEU A 429 -19.52 -11.03 -11.55
N PRO A 430 -20.86 -10.98 -11.73
CA PRO A 430 -21.59 -12.09 -12.34
C PRO A 430 -21.05 -12.37 -13.74
N GLY A 431 -20.97 -13.66 -14.08
CA GLY A 431 -20.46 -14.10 -15.37
C GLY A 431 -20.72 -15.59 -15.57
N ASP A 432 -20.15 -16.14 -16.64
CA ASP A 432 -20.25 -17.58 -16.90
C ASP A 432 -19.63 -18.38 -15.75
N ALA A 433 -20.11 -19.61 -15.53
CA ALA A 433 -19.58 -20.48 -14.48
C ALA A 433 -18.05 -20.63 -14.58
N GLY A 434 -17.35 -20.33 -13.49
CA GLY A 434 -15.88 -20.35 -13.43
C GLY A 434 -15.16 -19.11 -13.96
N SER A 435 -15.89 -18.12 -14.50
CA SER A 435 -15.29 -16.84 -14.93
C SER A 435 -14.62 -16.08 -13.78
N TRP A 436 -15.16 -16.19 -12.56
CA TRP A 436 -14.61 -15.60 -11.35
C TRP A 436 -13.14 -15.95 -11.06
N GLN A 437 -12.65 -17.11 -11.55
CA GLN A 437 -11.26 -17.54 -11.37
C GLN A 437 -10.26 -16.67 -12.14
N ARG A 438 -10.73 -16.04 -13.22
CA ARG A 438 -9.93 -15.26 -14.17
C ARG A 438 -10.36 -13.79 -14.23
N GLU A 439 -11.38 -13.43 -13.45
CA GLU A 439 -11.74 -12.04 -13.28
C GLU A 439 -10.56 -11.30 -12.63
N CYS A 440 -10.21 -10.15 -13.19
CA CYS A 440 -9.02 -9.37 -12.79
C CYS A 440 -9.16 -7.88 -13.12
N LYS A 441 -10.26 -7.48 -13.77
CA LYS A 441 -10.58 -6.10 -14.13
C LYS A 441 -11.20 -5.37 -12.94
N VAL A 442 -12.02 -6.03 -12.15
CA VAL A 442 -12.67 -5.41 -10.99
C VAL A 442 -11.89 -5.57 -9.68
N MET A 443 -12.41 -4.93 -8.63
CA MET A 443 -11.92 -5.10 -7.27
C MET A 443 -12.21 -6.52 -6.80
N HIS A 444 -11.18 -7.26 -6.40
CA HIS A 444 -11.34 -8.53 -5.72
C HIS A 444 -11.29 -8.29 -4.22
N ALA A 445 -12.44 -8.38 -3.56
CA ALA A 445 -12.50 -8.56 -2.12
C ALA A 445 -12.50 -10.08 -1.87
N ILE A 446 -11.31 -10.67 -1.70
CA ILE A 446 -11.15 -12.06 -1.27
C ILE A 446 -10.53 -12.02 0.12
N TYR A 447 -11.25 -12.48 1.13
CA TYR A 447 -10.77 -12.48 2.52
C TYR A 447 -10.66 -13.90 3.08
N THR A 448 -9.64 -14.10 3.91
CA THR A 448 -9.39 -15.33 4.68
C THR A 448 -10.35 -15.43 5.86
N ILE A 449 -10.99 -16.57 6.05
CA ILE A 449 -11.63 -16.92 7.32
C ILE A 449 -10.54 -17.50 8.24
N VAL A 450 -10.07 -16.73 9.25
CA VAL A 450 -9.16 -17.25 10.28
C VAL A 450 -9.87 -17.35 11.64
N LEU A 451 -10.30 -18.59 11.91
CA LEU A 451 -10.29 -19.36 13.16
C LEU A 451 -11.18 -19.04 14.39
N LEU A 452 -11.69 -20.17 14.92
CA LEU A 452 -12.21 -20.49 16.25
C LEU A 452 -13.60 -19.95 16.61
N GLY A 453 -14.61 -20.79 16.38
CA GLY A 453 -15.86 -20.84 17.14
C GLY A 453 -16.65 -19.53 17.19
N GLN A 454 -17.61 -19.37 16.26
CA GLN A 454 -18.51 -18.22 16.18
C GLN A 454 -17.81 -16.85 16.23
N VAL A 455 -17.30 -16.37 15.09
CA VAL A 455 -16.98 -14.95 14.93
C VAL A 455 -17.50 -14.46 13.58
N GLY A 456 -18.12 -13.28 13.59
CA GLY A 456 -18.70 -12.64 12.43
C GLY A 456 -17.61 -12.27 11.42
N ILE A 457 -17.83 -12.64 10.17
CA ILE A 457 -16.97 -12.21 9.06
C ILE A 457 -17.26 -10.71 8.84
N HIS A 458 -16.26 -9.84 8.98
CA HIS A 458 -16.37 -8.43 8.62
C HIS A 458 -15.87 -8.24 7.18
N ILE A 459 -16.69 -8.56 6.17
CA ILE A 459 -16.29 -8.29 4.78
C ILE A 459 -16.64 -6.85 4.45
N ARG A 460 -15.72 -5.89 4.32
CA ARG A 460 -16.09 -4.53 3.85
C ARG A 460 -16.10 -4.45 2.30
N TYR A 461 -17.26 -4.23 1.68
CA TYR A 461 -17.50 -4.06 0.23
C TYR A 461 -17.40 -2.65 -0.25
N ILE A 462 -17.47 -2.43 -1.56
CA ILE A 462 -17.91 -1.21 -2.22
C ILE A 462 -19.28 -1.49 -2.86
N ILE A 463 -20.27 -0.59 -2.69
CA ILE A 463 -21.46 -0.56 -3.56
C ILE A 463 -21.28 0.63 -4.49
N ASN A 464 -20.67 0.43 -5.66
CA ASN A 464 -20.66 1.43 -6.73
C ASN A 464 -21.70 1.04 -7.78
N CYS A 465 -22.93 1.53 -7.58
CA CYS A 465 -23.88 1.65 -8.67
C CYS A 465 -23.66 3.00 -9.35
N THR A 466 -22.94 3.04 -10.47
CA THR A 466 -22.94 4.20 -11.36
C THR A 466 -24.29 4.23 -12.09
N PHE A 467 -25.27 4.90 -11.50
CA PHE A 467 -26.52 5.21 -12.20
C PHE A 467 -26.26 6.37 -13.18
N GLN A 468 -26.01 6.06 -14.46
CA GLN A 468 -26.24 7.04 -15.51
C GLN A 468 -27.76 7.21 -15.69
N HIS A 469 -28.24 8.39 -15.32
CA HIS A 469 -29.63 8.79 -15.37
C HIS A 469 -30.11 8.88 -16.83
N CYS A 470 -30.69 7.81 -17.37
CA CYS A 470 -31.48 7.86 -18.58
C CYS A 470 -32.97 7.87 -18.17
N ARG A 471 -33.58 9.06 -18.20
CA ARG A 471 -35.04 9.18 -18.03
C ARG A 471 -35.72 8.55 -19.24
N HIS A 472 -36.35 7.40 -19.05
CA HIS A 472 -37.71 7.13 -19.54
C HIS A 472 -38.28 5.86 -18.89
N THR A 473 -39.26 6.07 -18.00
CA THR A 473 -40.46 5.27 -17.69
C THR A 473 -40.45 3.72 -17.77
N ASN A 474 -40.88 3.13 -16.65
CA ASN A 474 -41.58 1.84 -16.48
C ASN A 474 -40.92 0.55 -16.99
N SER A 475 -40.22 -0.16 -16.10
CA SER A 475 -40.33 -1.61 -15.81
C SER A 475 -38.98 -2.19 -15.36
N GLY A 476 -38.97 -2.96 -14.27
CA GLY A 476 -37.89 -3.88 -13.92
C GLY A 476 -36.66 -3.26 -13.24
N VAL A 477 -36.59 -3.38 -11.91
CA VAL A 477 -35.34 -3.16 -11.16
C VAL A 477 -34.47 -4.40 -11.36
N GLU A 478 -33.54 -4.36 -12.33
CA GLU A 478 -32.50 -5.40 -12.47
C GLU A 478 -31.35 -5.14 -11.49
N GLN A 479 -31.26 -5.98 -10.46
CA GLN A 479 -30.10 -6.12 -9.57
C GLN A 479 -28.95 -6.77 -10.33
N LYS A 480 -27.93 -6.01 -10.74
CA LYS A 480 -26.60 -6.58 -11.05
C LYS A 480 -25.87 -6.81 -9.72
N MET A 481 -26.13 -7.93 -9.04
CA MET A 481 -25.48 -8.27 -7.77
C MET A 481 -24.38 -9.31 -7.96
N MET A 482 -23.19 -9.03 -7.42
CA MET A 482 -21.99 -9.89 -7.42
C MET A 482 -22.26 -11.32 -6.96
N GLU A 483 -21.48 -12.28 -7.45
CA GLU A 483 -21.54 -13.68 -7.03
C GLU A 483 -20.44 -14.00 -6.00
N ALA A 484 -20.80 -14.74 -4.95
CA ALA A 484 -19.86 -15.24 -3.94
C ALA A 484 -19.37 -16.63 -4.31
N PHE A 485 -18.06 -16.87 -4.20
CA PHE A 485 -17.42 -18.15 -4.47
C PHE A 485 -16.46 -18.54 -3.35
N VAL A 486 -16.21 -19.85 -3.24
CA VAL A 486 -15.38 -20.49 -2.21
C VAL A 486 -14.16 -21.14 -2.86
#